data_AF-A0A4P7UCK0-F1
#
_entry.id   AF-A0A4P7UCK0-F1
#
_cell.length_a   1.000
_cell.length_b   1.000
_cell.length_c   1.000
_cell.angle_alpha   90.00
_cell.angle_beta   90.00
_cell.angle_gamma   90.00
#
_symmetry.space_group_name_H-M   'P 1'
#
loop_
_entity.id
_entity.type
_entity.pdbx_description
1 polymer ?
#
loop_
_entity_poly.entity_id
_entity_poly.type
_entity_poly.pdbx_seq_one_letter_code
_entity_poly.pdbx_strand_id
1 'polypeptide(L)'
;MDAGGDDRFDVYLADLSPQGYYGFCAPEDLLPGQNARATSYCVLDNDMLGLGGRPDDALAATAAHEFFHAVQFNYDLSEDSWFMESSATWVEEVVFDAVDDNRQFLGKGQLGSPTTPLDAAAGHYGNWIFVQFLAQRFGDGVVRRVWERLDASRGALDEWSLQGVRSVLAARGVAWPSFYADFARANLFPRRHYREGAAYRAAPVTDHLRLDRSRQRATRTAAVRHLSSRTTGVTVGALPRGRRTLRLDLRASHAAYARVSLLVHRADGSLRLRRVTLDRKGRATARIPASRAKVRRVVVLTVHTAADHRRCGGASGWACGGDPVGALSWRLTARLVR
;
A
#
# COMPACT_ATOMS: atom_id res chain seq x y z
N MET A 1 -6.80 -14.15 -35.76
CA MET A 1 -6.47 -13.69 -37.13
C MET A 1 -5.72 -12.39 -36.94
N ASP A 2 -4.45 -12.33 -37.33
CA ASP A 2 -3.62 -11.12 -37.17
C ASP A 2 -4.25 -9.93 -37.87
N ALA A 3 -4.75 -8.97 -37.08
CA ALA A 3 -5.18 -7.68 -37.59
C ALA A 3 -3.99 -6.71 -37.78
N GLY A 4 -2.86 -6.93 -37.09
CA GLY A 4 -1.66 -6.08 -37.17
C GLY A 4 -0.66 -6.37 -38.30
N GLY A 5 -0.77 -7.52 -38.97
CA GLY A 5 -0.06 -7.79 -40.23
C GLY A 5 1.44 -8.13 -40.14
N ASP A 6 2.03 -8.25 -38.94
CA ASP A 6 3.36 -8.83 -38.69
C ASP A 6 3.51 -9.43 -37.27
N ASP A 7 4.71 -9.94 -36.92
CA ASP A 7 4.97 -10.64 -35.65
C ASP A 7 5.18 -9.72 -34.42
N ARG A 8 4.97 -8.40 -34.57
CA ARG A 8 5.10 -7.45 -33.45
C ARG A 8 3.81 -7.41 -32.64
N PHE A 9 3.90 -6.86 -31.42
CA PHE A 9 2.72 -6.64 -30.60
C PHE A 9 1.84 -5.53 -31.17
N ASP A 10 0.53 -5.78 -31.24
CA ASP A 10 -0.44 -4.88 -31.85
C ASP A 10 -0.78 -3.70 -30.95
N VAL A 11 -0.53 -2.49 -31.46
CA VAL A 11 -0.93 -1.23 -30.83
C VAL A 11 -1.68 -0.37 -31.84
N TYR A 12 -2.92 -0.04 -31.51
CA TYR A 12 -3.80 0.78 -32.34
C TYR A 12 -3.94 2.20 -31.75
N LEU A 13 -4.22 3.17 -32.60
CA LEU A 13 -4.57 4.53 -32.20
C LEU A 13 -6.03 4.81 -32.54
N ALA A 14 -6.77 5.40 -31.61
CA ALA A 14 -8.16 5.80 -31.79
C ALA A 14 -8.46 7.10 -31.03
N ASP A 15 -9.55 7.78 -31.39
CA ASP A 15 -10.04 8.96 -30.65
C ASP A 15 -10.86 8.47 -29.43
N LEU A 16 -10.20 8.41 -28.27
CA LEU A 16 -10.71 7.88 -27.01
C LEU A 16 -11.01 8.98 -25.98
N SER A 17 -10.37 10.14 -26.11
CA SER A 17 -10.47 11.26 -25.19
C SER A 17 -11.91 11.76 -24.97
N PRO A 18 -12.85 11.73 -25.97
CA PRO A 18 -14.25 12.10 -25.73
C PRO A 18 -14.97 11.16 -24.76
N GLN A 19 -14.42 9.96 -24.54
CA GLN A 19 -14.93 8.95 -23.60
C GLN A 19 -14.17 8.99 -22.26
N GLY A 20 -13.14 9.83 -22.14
CA GLY A 20 -12.31 9.99 -20.95
C GLY A 20 -11.24 8.90 -20.77
N TYR A 21 -10.96 8.10 -21.80
CA TYR A 21 -9.91 7.09 -21.77
C TYR A 21 -8.61 7.63 -22.37
N TYR A 22 -7.49 7.33 -21.71
CA TYR A 22 -6.15 7.56 -22.23
C TYR A 22 -5.72 6.41 -23.16
N GLY A 23 -6.16 5.20 -22.84
CA GLY A 23 -5.90 3.98 -23.56
C GLY A 23 -6.55 2.80 -22.83
N PHE A 24 -6.44 1.62 -23.43
CA PHE A 24 -6.77 0.35 -22.79
C PHE A 24 -6.01 -0.79 -23.45
N CYS A 25 -5.75 -1.85 -22.71
CA CYS A 25 -5.31 -3.13 -23.25
C CYS A 25 -6.39 -4.20 -23.05
N ALA A 26 -6.64 -4.99 -24.10
CA ALA A 26 -7.71 -5.98 -24.10
C ALA A 26 -7.15 -7.38 -24.42
N PRO A 27 -7.54 -8.42 -23.67
CA PRO A 27 -7.26 -9.80 -24.07
C PRO A 27 -8.04 -10.16 -25.33
N GLU A 28 -7.45 -10.99 -26.19
CA GLU A 28 -8.07 -11.49 -27.42
C GLU A 28 -8.41 -12.98 -27.31
N ASP A 29 -7.41 -13.84 -27.51
CA ASP A 29 -7.57 -15.28 -27.56
C ASP A 29 -6.89 -15.93 -26.35
N LEU A 30 -7.62 -16.82 -25.67
CA LEU A 30 -7.01 -17.69 -24.67
C LEU A 30 -5.98 -18.60 -25.34
N LEU A 31 -4.80 -18.69 -24.73
CA LEU A 31 -3.74 -19.56 -25.23
C LEU A 31 -4.20 -21.03 -25.15
N PRO A 32 -4.10 -21.81 -26.25
CA PRO A 32 -4.55 -23.20 -26.25
C PRO A 32 -3.95 -24.03 -25.12
N GLY A 33 -4.82 -24.68 -24.34
CA GLY A 33 -4.42 -25.54 -23.24
C GLY A 33 -4.01 -24.82 -21.94
N GLN A 34 -4.18 -23.49 -21.88
CA GLN A 34 -3.99 -22.67 -20.68
C GLN A 34 -5.35 -22.27 -20.07
N ASN A 35 -5.37 -22.00 -18.76
CA ASN A 35 -6.61 -21.67 -18.05
C ASN A 35 -6.96 -20.18 -18.11
N ALA A 36 -5.96 -19.32 -17.93
CA ALA A 36 -6.14 -17.88 -17.77
C ALA A 36 -5.01 -17.08 -18.41
N ARG A 37 -4.48 -17.53 -19.56
CA ARG A 37 -3.47 -16.78 -20.33
C ARG A 37 -4.05 -16.39 -21.67
N ALA A 38 -3.81 -15.16 -22.11
CA ALA A 38 -4.35 -14.65 -23.36
C ALA A 38 -3.30 -13.90 -24.19
N THR A 39 -3.49 -13.90 -25.52
CA THR A 39 -2.96 -12.84 -26.38
C THR A 39 -3.71 -11.54 -26.11
N SER A 40 -3.17 -10.41 -26.57
CA SER A 40 -3.80 -9.10 -26.36
C SER A 40 -3.31 -8.11 -27.40
N TYR A 41 -4.06 -7.01 -27.51
CA TYR A 41 -3.65 -5.77 -28.17
C TYR A 41 -3.94 -4.61 -27.24
N CYS A 42 -3.28 -3.47 -27.47
CA CYS A 42 -3.64 -2.24 -26.79
C CYS A 42 -4.10 -1.16 -27.78
N VAL A 43 -4.96 -0.26 -27.30
CA VAL A 43 -5.41 0.93 -28.02
C VAL A 43 -5.06 2.15 -27.18
N LEU A 44 -4.41 3.14 -27.79
CA LEU A 44 -4.07 4.40 -27.14
C LEU A 44 -4.87 5.53 -27.79
N ASP A 45 -5.16 6.56 -27.01
CA ASP A 45 -5.70 7.80 -27.55
C ASP A 45 -4.72 8.42 -28.56
N ASN A 46 -5.23 8.94 -29.66
CA ASN A 46 -4.42 9.39 -30.78
C ASN A 46 -3.71 10.74 -30.53
N ASP A 47 -4.17 11.57 -29.58
CA ASP A 47 -3.57 12.90 -29.33
C ASP A 47 -3.51 13.34 -27.85
N MET A 48 -4.10 12.57 -26.93
CA MET A 48 -4.22 12.80 -25.49
C MET A 48 -4.86 14.15 -25.10
N LEU A 49 -5.47 14.85 -26.06
CA LEU A 49 -6.02 16.18 -25.83
C LEU A 49 -7.30 16.09 -24.97
N GLY A 50 -7.47 17.05 -24.06
CA GLY A 50 -8.65 17.10 -23.19
C GLY A 50 -8.63 16.16 -21.98
N LEU A 51 -7.61 15.30 -21.86
CA LEU A 51 -7.45 14.37 -20.73
C LEU A 51 -6.70 14.99 -19.54
N GLY A 52 -6.03 16.11 -19.75
CA GLY A 52 -5.21 16.80 -18.75
C GLY A 52 -3.74 16.41 -18.83
N GLY A 53 -2.87 17.20 -18.19
CA GLY A 53 -1.42 16.99 -18.27
C GLY A 53 -0.85 17.41 -19.62
N ARG A 54 0.37 16.94 -19.91
CA ARG A 54 1.05 17.15 -21.19
C ARG A 54 0.80 15.92 -22.07
N PRO A 55 0.31 16.07 -23.31
CA PRO A 55 -0.01 14.93 -24.18
C PRO A 55 1.08 13.86 -24.30
N ASP A 56 2.32 14.27 -24.55
CA ASP A 56 3.44 13.33 -24.70
C ASP A 56 3.73 12.55 -23.41
N ASP A 57 3.61 13.21 -22.25
CA ASP A 57 3.85 12.61 -20.94
C ASP A 57 2.73 11.60 -20.61
N ALA A 58 1.48 11.97 -20.88
CA ALA A 58 0.31 11.10 -20.74
C ALA A 58 0.39 9.87 -21.66
N LEU A 59 0.80 10.06 -22.92
CA LEU A 59 0.99 8.96 -23.86
C LEU A 59 2.10 8.01 -23.42
N ALA A 60 3.24 8.54 -22.96
CA ALA A 60 4.34 7.72 -22.46
C ALA A 60 3.91 6.86 -21.26
N ALA A 61 3.32 7.48 -20.24
CA ALA A 61 2.81 6.76 -19.06
C ALA A 61 1.79 5.67 -19.46
N THR A 62 0.80 6.04 -20.27
CA THR A 62 -0.27 5.13 -20.71
C THR A 62 0.27 3.97 -21.53
N ALA A 63 1.21 4.22 -22.45
CA ALA A 63 1.83 3.16 -23.25
C ALA A 63 2.56 2.14 -22.37
N ALA A 64 3.28 2.58 -21.33
CA ALA A 64 3.91 1.67 -20.38
C ALA A 64 2.88 0.87 -19.56
N HIS A 65 1.86 1.55 -19.02
CA HIS A 65 0.80 0.93 -18.22
C HIS A 65 0.04 -0.15 -19.00
N GLU A 66 -0.46 0.20 -20.19
CA GLU A 66 -1.26 -0.72 -21.01
C GLU A 66 -0.43 -1.87 -21.57
N PHE A 67 0.81 -1.61 -22.02
CA PHE A 67 1.68 -2.71 -22.46
C PHE A 67 2.02 -3.66 -21.32
N PHE A 68 2.10 -3.17 -20.08
CA PHE A 68 2.28 -4.07 -18.94
C PHE A 68 1.05 -4.93 -18.67
N HIS A 69 -0.17 -4.44 -18.91
CA HIS A 69 -1.37 -5.30 -18.91
C HIS A 69 -1.26 -6.44 -19.92
N ALA A 70 -0.75 -6.20 -21.14
CA ALA A 70 -0.49 -7.28 -22.10
C ALA A 70 0.48 -8.35 -21.55
N VAL A 71 1.53 -7.92 -20.85
CA VAL A 71 2.45 -8.84 -20.16
C VAL A 71 1.74 -9.61 -19.05
N GLN A 72 0.90 -8.95 -18.25
CA GLN A 72 0.14 -9.54 -17.16
C GLN A 72 -0.86 -10.59 -17.67
N PHE A 73 -1.60 -10.30 -18.74
CA PHE A 73 -2.54 -11.24 -19.36
C PHE A 73 -1.86 -12.52 -19.87
N ASN A 74 -0.55 -12.45 -20.12
CA ASN A 74 0.25 -13.62 -20.47
C ASN A 74 0.77 -14.39 -19.24
N TYR A 75 0.69 -13.83 -18.03
CA TYR A 75 0.89 -14.56 -16.77
C TYR A 75 -0.45 -15.11 -16.24
N ASP A 76 -1.41 -14.23 -16.01
CA ASP A 76 -2.75 -14.53 -15.53
C ASP A 76 -3.70 -13.35 -15.81
N LEU A 77 -4.67 -13.55 -16.70
CA LEU A 77 -5.71 -12.57 -17.05
C LEU A 77 -6.77 -12.40 -15.95
N SER A 78 -6.85 -13.36 -15.02
CA SER A 78 -7.89 -13.44 -13.97
C SER A 78 -7.39 -13.04 -12.58
N GLU A 79 -6.16 -12.53 -12.49
CA GLU A 79 -5.53 -12.16 -11.23
C GLU A 79 -6.21 -10.95 -10.56
N ASP A 80 -5.93 -10.78 -9.27
CA ASP A 80 -6.44 -9.72 -8.42
C ASP A 80 -6.19 -8.33 -9.02
N SER A 81 -7.28 -7.66 -9.39
CA SER A 81 -7.24 -6.36 -10.07
C SER A 81 -6.43 -5.30 -9.33
N TRP A 82 -6.37 -5.34 -7.99
CA TRP A 82 -5.56 -4.37 -7.24
C TRP A 82 -4.07 -4.45 -7.60
N PHE A 83 -3.54 -5.67 -7.78
CA PHE A 83 -2.12 -5.87 -8.08
C PHE A 83 -1.84 -5.68 -9.57
N MET A 84 -2.77 -6.06 -10.45
CA MET A 84 -2.70 -5.74 -11.88
C MET A 84 -2.49 -4.23 -12.09
N GLU A 85 -3.42 -3.42 -11.58
CA GLU A 85 -3.38 -1.96 -11.71
C GLU A 85 -2.19 -1.36 -10.95
N SER A 86 -1.95 -1.76 -9.69
CA SER A 86 -0.84 -1.19 -8.91
C SER A 86 0.52 -1.43 -9.57
N SER A 87 0.72 -2.60 -10.17
CA SER A 87 2.00 -2.94 -10.81
C SER A 87 2.12 -2.39 -12.23
N ALA A 88 1.01 -2.19 -12.95
CA ALA A 88 0.99 -1.42 -14.21
C ALA A 88 1.31 0.06 -13.96
N THR A 89 0.67 0.70 -12.98
CA THR A 89 0.97 2.09 -12.63
C THR A 89 2.39 2.27 -12.07
N TRP A 90 2.95 1.23 -11.44
CA TRP A 90 4.36 1.22 -11.03
C TRP A 90 5.32 1.16 -12.22
N VAL A 91 4.96 0.46 -13.30
CA VAL A 91 5.85 0.32 -14.46
C VAL A 91 6.08 1.64 -15.19
N GLU A 92 5.14 2.60 -15.06
CA GLU A 92 5.29 3.97 -15.56
C GLU A 92 6.57 4.63 -15.02
N GLU A 93 6.84 4.48 -13.71
CA GLU A 93 8.06 4.98 -13.05
C GLU A 93 9.32 4.27 -13.55
N VAL A 94 9.21 2.99 -13.91
CA VAL A 94 10.37 2.18 -14.34
C VAL A 94 10.77 2.51 -15.77
N VAL A 95 9.80 2.70 -16.66
CA VAL A 95 10.03 2.92 -18.09
C VAL A 95 10.25 4.40 -18.39
N PHE A 96 9.47 5.28 -17.77
CA PHE A 96 9.47 6.72 -18.02
C PHE A 96 9.64 7.52 -16.72
N ASP A 97 10.75 7.29 -16.02
CA ASP A 97 11.10 7.88 -14.71
C ASP A 97 10.89 9.40 -14.60
N ALA A 98 11.09 10.15 -15.68
CA ALA A 98 10.98 11.61 -15.68
C ALA A 98 9.55 12.16 -15.87
N VAL A 99 8.58 11.30 -16.21
CA VAL A 99 7.20 11.69 -16.56
C VAL A 99 6.35 11.98 -15.33
N ASP A 100 6.52 11.19 -14.26
CA ASP A 100 5.88 11.41 -12.96
C ASP A 100 4.34 11.41 -12.94
N ASP A 101 3.67 10.90 -13.98
CA ASP A 101 2.21 10.96 -14.12
C ASP A 101 1.51 10.18 -13.00
N ASN A 102 1.95 8.95 -12.71
CA ASN A 102 1.42 8.10 -11.64
C ASN A 102 1.32 8.76 -10.25
N ARG A 103 2.09 9.84 -9.99
CA ARG A 103 2.08 10.54 -8.70
C ARG A 103 0.72 11.14 -8.40
N GLN A 104 -0.08 11.43 -9.42
CA GLN A 104 -1.46 11.91 -9.25
C GLN A 104 -2.35 10.94 -8.46
N PHE A 105 -2.06 9.64 -8.54
CA PHE A 105 -2.84 8.60 -7.87
C PHE A 105 -2.48 8.38 -6.39
N LEU A 106 -1.33 8.87 -5.93
CA LEU A 106 -0.81 8.64 -4.56
C LEU A 106 -1.79 9.05 -3.45
N GLY A 107 -2.65 10.05 -3.72
CA GLY A 107 -3.70 10.50 -2.79
C GLY A 107 -4.75 9.43 -2.49
N LYS A 108 -5.07 8.59 -3.48
CA LYS A 108 -6.06 7.51 -3.38
C LYS A 108 -5.48 6.23 -2.76
N GLY A 109 -4.18 6.00 -2.91
CA GLY A 109 -3.47 4.87 -2.30
C GLY A 109 -3.13 5.06 -0.82
N GLN A 110 -2.43 4.10 -0.21
CA GLN A 110 -2.12 4.08 1.22
C GLN A 110 -1.13 5.17 1.67
N LEU A 111 -0.55 5.93 0.73
CA LEU A 111 0.21 7.13 1.06
C LEU A 111 -0.72 8.30 1.41
N GLY A 112 -1.79 8.56 0.65
CA GLY A 112 -2.79 9.58 0.98
C GLY A 112 -3.94 9.09 1.87
N SER A 113 -4.32 7.82 1.74
CA SER A 113 -5.50 7.19 2.35
C SER A 113 -5.13 5.94 3.18
N PRO A 114 -4.30 6.07 4.24
CA PRO A 114 -3.72 4.93 4.96
C PRO A 114 -4.73 4.01 5.66
N THR A 115 -5.98 4.44 5.84
CA THR A 115 -7.06 3.66 6.46
C THR A 115 -7.83 2.78 5.47
N THR A 116 -7.63 3.00 4.17
CA THR A 116 -8.19 2.18 3.09
C THR A 116 -7.34 0.91 2.95
N PRO A 117 -7.95 -0.29 2.83
CA PRO A 117 -7.21 -1.53 2.59
C PRO A 117 -6.32 -1.44 1.32
N LEU A 118 -5.20 -2.16 1.32
CA LEU A 118 -4.24 -2.21 0.21
C LEU A 118 -4.89 -2.74 -1.09
N ASP A 119 -5.80 -3.69 -0.95
CA ASP A 119 -6.50 -4.41 -2.02
C ASP A 119 -7.91 -3.84 -2.28
N ALA A 120 -8.17 -2.60 -1.88
CA ALA A 120 -9.44 -1.93 -2.16
C ALA A 120 -9.43 -1.29 -3.56
N ALA A 121 -10.50 -1.49 -4.33
CA ALA A 121 -10.77 -0.83 -5.62
C ALA A 121 -10.41 0.66 -5.66
N ALA A 122 -10.79 1.41 -4.63
CA ALA A 122 -10.54 2.85 -4.55
C ALA A 122 -9.05 3.25 -4.54
N GLY A 123 -8.15 2.32 -4.23
CA GLY A 123 -6.72 2.57 -4.08
C GLY A 123 -5.83 1.87 -5.10
N HIS A 124 -6.37 1.11 -6.06
CA HIS A 124 -5.63 0.29 -7.02
C HIS A 124 -4.43 1.04 -7.65
N TYR A 125 -4.69 2.07 -8.47
CA TYR A 125 -3.64 2.89 -9.08
C TYR A 125 -2.71 3.50 -8.02
N GLY A 126 -3.27 4.12 -6.97
CA GLY A 126 -2.46 4.81 -5.95
C GLY A 126 -1.58 3.90 -5.10
N ASN A 127 -1.82 2.60 -5.12
CA ASN A 127 -1.04 1.60 -4.39
C ASN A 127 0.16 1.09 -5.19
N TRP A 128 0.46 1.68 -6.35
CA TRP A 128 1.77 1.55 -7.00
C TRP A 128 2.92 1.83 -6.03
N ILE A 129 2.72 2.72 -5.05
CA ILE A 129 3.71 3.01 -4.01
C ILE A 129 4.08 1.80 -3.14
N PHE A 130 3.18 0.82 -2.99
CA PHE A 130 3.48 -0.46 -2.34
C PHE A 130 4.41 -1.31 -3.20
N VAL A 131 4.16 -1.37 -4.52
CA VAL A 131 5.02 -2.06 -5.48
C VAL A 131 6.39 -1.37 -5.53
N GLN A 132 6.44 -0.05 -5.52
CA GLN A 132 7.67 0.74 -5.44
C GLN A 132 8.44 0.46 -4.14
N PHE A 133 7.75 0.34 -3.00
CA PHE A 133 8.40 -0.04 -1.74
C PHE A 133 9.02 -1.44 -1.80
N LEU A 134 8.35 -2.39 -2.46
CA LEU A 134 8.85 -3.75 -2.67
C LEU A 134 10.08 -3.73 -3.61
N ALA A 135 9.98 -3.03 -4.74
CA ALA A 135 11.02 -2.91 -5.76
C ALA A 135 12.28 -2.23 -5.22
N GLN A 136 12.17 -1.04 -4.60
CA GLN A 136 13.35 -0.34 -4.05
C GLN A 136 14.04 -1.13 -2.92
N ARG A 137 13.34 -2.05 -2.26
CA ARG A 137 13.93 -2.88 -1.20
C ARG A 137 14.66 -4.11 -1.74
N PHE A 138 14.24 -4.67 -2.87
CA PHE A 138 14.72 -5.98 -3.35
C PHE A 138 15.15 -6.00 -4.83
N GLY A 139 15.19 -4.84 -5.48
CA GLY A 139 15.37 -4.64 -6.92
C GLY A 139 14.11 -4.95 -7.72
N ASP A 140 13.93 -4.28 -8.86
CA ASP A 140 12.72 -4.31 -9.69
C ASP A 140 12.32 -5.72 -10.13
N GLY A 141 13.30 -6.61 -10.35
CA GLY A 141 13.06 -8.02 -10.66
C GLY A 141 12.29 -8.79 -9.56
N VAL A 142 12.07 -8.20 -8.38
CA VAL A 142 11.15 -8.76 -7.38
C VAL A 142 9.70 -8.75 -7.86
N VAL A 143 9.29 -7.76 -8.63
CA VAL A 143 7.91 -7.65 -9.15
C VAL A 143 7.66 -8.75 -10.16
N ARG A 144 8.62 -8.98 -11.07
CA ARG A 144 8.60 -10.16 -11.96
C ARG A 144 8.50 -11.47 -11.19
N ARG A 145 9.28 -11.65 -10.12
CA ARG A 145 9.21 -12.87 -9.29
C ARG A 145 7.88 -13.04 -8.57
N VAL A 146 7.16 -11.94 -8.30
CA VAL A 146 5.77 -12.04 -7.84
C VAL A 146 4.92 -12.55 -8.99
N TRP A 147 4.93 -11.92 -10.16
CA TRP A 147 4.18 -12.41 -11.34
C TRP A 147 4.47 -13.87 -11.72
N GLU A 148 5.71 -14.35 -11.57
CA GLU A 148 6.06 -15.78 -11.75
C GLU A 148 5.40 -16.73 -10.72
N ARG A 149 4.98 -16.22 -9.55
CA ARG A 149 4.15 -16.97 -8.58
C ARG A 149 2.68 -16.97 -8.96
N LEU A 150 2.23 -15.87 -9.56
CA LEU A 150 0.85 -15.63 -9.99
C LEU A 150 0.56 -16.30 -11.35
N ASP A 151 1.57 -16.84 -12.04
CA ASP A 151 1.43 -17.51 -13.34
C ASP A 151 0.34 -18.61 -13.27
N ALA A 152 -0.71 -18.42 -14.07
CA ALA A 152 -1.85 -19.31 -14.21
C ALA A 152 -1.68 -20.31 -15.38
N SER A 153 -0.45 -20.46 -15.88
CA SER A 153 -0.08 -21.54 -16.80
C SER A 153 -0.49 -22.90 -16.21
N ARG A 154 -0.92 -23.81 -17.07
CA ARG A 154 -1.30 -25.16 -16.65
C ARG A 154 -0.16 -25.84 -15.90
N GLY A 155 -0.39 -26.16 -14.63
CA GLY A 155 0.58 -26.81 -13.75
C GLY A 155 1.54 -25.87 -13.02
N ALA A 156 1.40 -24.55 -13.20
CA ALA A 156 2.08 -23.54 -12.40
C ALA A 156 1.42 -23.41 -11.01
N LEU A 157 1.96 -22.49 -10.20
CA LEU A 157 1.55 -22.32 -8.80
C LEU A 157 0.21 -21.63 -8.66
N ASP A 158 -0.11 -20.68 -9.55
CA ASP A 158 -1.38 -19.94 -9.56
C ASP A 158 -1.71 -19.33 -8.18
N GLU A 159 -0.70 -18.69 -7.57
CA GLU A 159 -0.83 -18.04 -6.26
C GLU A 159 -1.47 -16.65 -6.43
N TRP A 160 -2.63 -16.43 -5.79
CA TRP A 160 -3.22 -15.08 -5.69
C TRP A 160 -2.22 -14.02 -5.26
N SER A 161 -2.40 -12.78 -5.73
CA SER A 161 -1.48 -11.65 -5.52
C SER A 161 -0.81 -11.56 -4.13
N LEU A 162 -1.59 -11.55 -3.04
CA LEU A 162 -1.06 -11.44 -1.68
C LEU A 162 -0.33 -12.72 -1.24
N GLN A 163 -0.71 -13.89 -1.74
CA GLN A 163 0.04 -15.13 -1.53
C GLN A 163 1.39 -15.07 -2.23
N GLY A 164 1.42 -14.71 -3.52
CA GLY A 164 2.66 -14.55 -4.29
C GLY A 164 3.64 -13.58 -3.66
N VAL A 165 3.17 -12.39 -3.25
CA VAL A 165 3.98 -11.41 -2.51
C VAL A 165 4.54 -12.01 -1.22
N ARG A 166 3.72 -12.73 -0.44
CA ARG A 166 4.15 -13.37 0.81
C ARG A 166 5.18 -14.47 0.56
N SER A 167 5.02 -15.28 -0.47
CA SER A 167 5.96 -16.34 -0.87
C SER A 167 7.31 -15.75 -1.27
N VAL A 168 7.32 -14.69 -2.08
CA VAL A 168 8.54 -13.98 -2.50
C VAL A 168 9.29 -13.34 -1.31
N LEU A 169 8.55 -12.80 -0.33
CA LEU A 169 9.11 -12.27 0.91
C LEU A 169 9.65 -13.39 1.81
N ALA A 170 8.90 -14.49 1.97
CA ALA A 170 9.30 -15.63 2.79
C ALA A 170 10.58 -16.29 2.27
N ALA A 171 10.71 -16.44 0.95
CA ALA A 171 11.93 -16.92 0.29
C ALA A 171 13.17 -16.05 0.57
N ARG A 172 12.97 -14.80 1.03
CA ARG A 172 14.02 -13.85 1.43
C ARG A 172 14.18 -13.75 2.95
N GLY A 173 13.52 -14.61 3.73
CA GLY A 173 13.52 -14.56 5.19
C GLY A 173 12.78 -13.36 5.77
N VAL A 174 11.89 -12.72 5.00
CA VAL A 174 11.14 -11.54 5.44
C VAL A 174 9.71 -11.93 5.79
N ALA A 175 9.34 -11.75 7.06
CA ALA A 175 7.97 -12.01 7.51
C ALA A 175 7.02 -10.90 7.05
N TRP A 176 5.91 -11.30 6.42
CA TRP A 176 4.88 -10.40 5.91
C TRP A 176 4.41 -9.31 6.90
N PRO A 177 4.02 -9.63 8.15
CA PRO A 177 3.57 -8.59 9.07
C PRO A 177 4.61 -7.51 9.37
N SER A 178 5.90 -7.88 9.37
CA SER A 178 6.99 -6.93 9.59
C SER A 178 7.23 -6.07 8.35
N PHE A 179 7.21 -6.67 7.15
CA PHE A 179 7.32 -5.94 5.89
C PHE A 179 6.19 -4.92 5.73
N TYR A 180 4.95 -5.35 5.91
CA TYR A 180 3.78 -4.48 5.76
C TYR A 180 3.76 -3.35 6.80
N ALA A 181 4.20 -3.61 8.04
CA ALA A 181 4.36 -2.56 9.05
C ALA A 181 5.52 -1.60 8.75
N ASP A 182 6.58 -2.06 8.09
CA ASP A 182 7.66 -1.20 7.59
C ASP A 182 7.17 -0.31 6.44
N PHE A 183 6.36 -0.83 5.53
CA PHE A 183 5.71 -0.06 4.45
C PHE A 183 4.82 1.06 5.01
N ALA A 184 3.88 0.72 5.90
CA ALA A 184 3.02 1.72 6.54
C ALA A 184 3.83 2.81 7.28
N ARG A 185 5.00 2.45 7.84
CA ARG A 185 5.92 3.44 8.43
C ARG A 185 6.62 4.29 7.37
N ALA A 186 7.06 3.70 6.26
CA ALA A 186 7.72 4.41 5.17
C ALA A 186 6.83 5.54 4.65
N ASN A 187 5.52 5.28 4.54
CA ASN A 187 4.52 6.28 4.12
C ASN A 187 4.43 7.49 5.06
N LEU A 188 4.84 7.39 6.33
CA LEU A 188 4.90 8.54 7.24
C LEU A 188 6.10 9.46 6.99
N PHE A 189 7.12 9.00 6.27
CA PHE A 189 8.35 9.76 5.95
C PHE A 189 8.83 9.44 4.54
N PRO A 190 8.04 9.72 3.50
CA PRO A 190 8.35 9.30 2.15
C PRO A 190 9.73 9.81 1.71
N ARG A 191 10.08 11.06 2.01
CA ARG A 191 11.40 11.67 1.75
C ARG A 191 12.60 10.88 2.27
N ARG A 192 12.43 9.99 3.24
CA ARG A 192 13.51 9.16 3.81
C ARG A 192 13.53 7.73 3.27
N HIS A 193 12.46 7.31 2.61
CA HIS A 193 12.21 5.89 2.33
C HIS A 193 11.94 5.59 0.86
N TYR A 194 11.60 6.59 0.06
CA TYR A 194 11.48 6.46 -1.38
C TYR A 194 12.51 7.35 -2.05
N ARG A 195 13.15 6.85 -3.12
CA ARG A 195 14.10 7.59 -3.96
C ARG A 195 13.61 9.02 -4.26
N GLU A 196 12.35 9.15 -4.67
CA GLU A 196 11.75 10.45 -5.02
C GLU A 196 10.81 11.00 -3.95
N GLY A 197 10.83 10.43 -2.74
CA GLY A 197 9.85 10.73 -1.71
C GLY A 197 9.83 12.18 -1.21
N ALA A 198 10.75 13.03 -1.68
CA ALA A 198 10.71 14.47 -1.47
C ALA A 198 9.54 15.13 -2.21
N ALA A 199 9.11 14.57 -3.36
CA ALA A 199 7.94 15.02 -4.11
C ALA A 199 6.62 14.52 -3.49
N TYR A 200 6.67 13.46 -2.70
CA TYR A 200 5.45 12.84 -2.19
C TYR A 200 4.98 13.46 -0.87
N ARG A 201 3.66 13.59 -0.73
CA ARG A 201 3.05 14.00 0.55
C ARG A 201 3.10 12.84 1.54
N ALA A 202 3.55 13.12 2.76
CA ALA A 202 3.56 12.13 3.83
C ALA A 202 2.15 11.73 4.26
N ALA A 203 1.97 10.46 4.62
CA ALA A 203 0.70 9.95 5.11
C ALA A 203 0.20 10.72 6.34
N PRO A 204 -1.10 11.04 6.39
CA PRO A 204 -1.66 11.90 7.42
C PRO A 204 -1.67 11.22 8.79
N VAL A 205 -1.62 12.05 9.84
CA VAL A 205 -1.98 11.62 11.19
C VAL A 205 -3.51 11.58 11.28
N THR A 206 -4.09 10.40 11.49
CA THR A 206 -5.55 10.18 11.43
C THR A 206 -6.28 10.69 12.67
N ASP A 207 -5.62 10.66 13.83
CA ASP A 207 -6.23 10.95 15.12
C ASP A 207 -5.26 11.74 16.02
N HIS A 208 -5.80 12.56 16.91
CA HIS A 208 -5.01 13.28 17.91
C HIS A 208 -5.51 13.05 19.33
N LEU A 209 -4.57 12.87 20.26
CA LEU A 209 -4.80 12.87 21.70
C LEU A 209 -3.92 13.94 22.34
N ARG A 210 -4.51 14.76 23.21
CA ARG A 210 -3.82 15.78 24.00
C ARG A 210 -4.02 15.49 25.48
N LEU A 211 -2.93 15.53 26.24
CA LEU A 211 -2.93 15.39 27.69
C LEU A 211 -2.29 16.61 28.32
N ASP A 212 -2.83 17.06 29.45
CA ASP A 212 -2.33 18.21 30.21
C ASP A 212 -2.84 18.15 31.66
N ARG A 213 -2.85 19.29 32.36
CA ARG A 213 -3.30 19.41 33.75
C ARG A 213 -4.75 19.00 33.95
N SER A 214 -5.66 19.41 33.05
CA SER A 214 -7.10 19.13 33.16
C SER A 214 -7.43 17.74 32.61
N ARG A 215 -6.69 17.28 31.59
CA ARG A 215 -6.91 15.96 30.98
C ARG A 215 -5.69 15.05 31.10
N GLN A 216 -5.59 14.34 32.22
CA GLN A 216 -4.47 13.42 32.50
C GLN A 216 -4.64 12.01 31.91
N ARG A 217 -5.80 11.73 31.29
CA ARG A 217 -6.09 10.46 30.60
C ARG A 217 -6.92 10.74 29.34
N ALA A 218 -6.56 10.08 28.25
CA ALA A 218 -7.33 10.09 27.02
C ALA A 218 -7.32 8.70 26.38
N THR A 219 -8.44 8.29 25.81
CA THR A 219 -8.59 6.99 25.15
C THR A 219 -9.09 7.20 23.74
N ARG A 220 -8.55 6.45 22.79
CA ARG A 220 -9.09 6.28 21.44
C ARG A 220 -9.37 4.81 21.19
N THR A 221 -10.52 4.51 20.62
CA THR A 221 -10.86 3.21 20.07
C THR A 221 -11.12 3.35 18.58
N ALA A 222 -10.72 2.35 17.80
CA ALA A 222 -10.93 2.33 16.36
C ALA A 222 -11.06 0.89 15.86
N ALA A 223 -11.82 0.70 14.80
CA ALA A 223 -11.76 -0.50 13.98
C ALA A 223 -10.81 -0.21 12.80
N VAL A 224 -9.74 -1.00 12.68
CA VAL A 224 -8.76 -0.88 11.58
C VAL A 224 -9.05 -2.01 10.59
N ARG A 225 -9.41 -1.67 9.35
CA ARG A 225 -9.70 -2.65 8.29
C ARG A 225 -8.46 -3.51 8.01
N HIS A 226 -8.63 -4.68 7.40
CA HIS A 226 -7.51 -5.49 6.93
C HIS A 226 -6.61 -4.66 6.02
N LEU A 227 -5.33 -5.04 5.96
CA LEU A 227 -4.32 -4.38 5.13
C LEU A 227 -4.40 -2.86 5.19
N SER A 228 -4.47 -2.28 6.39
CA SER A 228 -4.48 -0.83 6.55
C SER A 228 -3.88 -0.39 7.87
N SER A 229 -3.73 0.92 8.02
CA SER A 229 -3.08 1.50 9.18
C SER A 229 -3.81 2.73 9.70
N ARG A 230 -3.50 3.06 10.96
CA ARG A 230 -3.94 4.29 11.62
C ARG A 230 -2.80 4.91 12.38
N THR A 231 -2.83 6.23 12.46
CA THR A 231 -1.75 7.03 13.04
C THR A 231 -2.35 7.99 14.06
N THR A 232 -2.08 7.75 15.35
CA THR A 232 -2.54 8.64 16.43
C THR A 232 -1.39 9.50 16.95
N GLY A 233 -1.48 10.82 16.79
CA GLY A 233 -0.58 11.79 17.39
C GLY A 233 -0.93 12.06 18.85
N VAL A 234 0.00 11.83 19.76
CA VAL A 234 -0.13 12.10 21.19
C VAL A 234 0.77 13.27 21.57
N THR A 235 0.18 14.31 22.15
CA THR A 235 0.88 15.51 22.64
C THR A 235 0.65 15.69 24.13
N VAL A 236 1.66 16.24 24.81
CA VAL A 236 1.61 16.52 26.24
C VAL A 236 1.84 18.02 26.46
N GLY A 237 0.85 18.68 27.04
CA GLY A 237 0.87 20.09 27.42
C GLY A 237 1.51 20.31 28.79
N ALA A 238 1.02 21.34 29.51
CA ALA A 238 1.46 21.60 30.87
C ALA A 238 1.12 20.43 31.80
N LEU A 239 2.04 20.09 32.69
CA LEU A 239 1.92 18.92 33.57
C LEU A 239 1.49 19.30 34.99
N PRO A 240 0.71 18.45 35.67
CA PRO A 240 0.55 18.52 37.13
C PRO A 240 1.87 18.22 37.84
N ARG A 241 2.04 18.71 39.08
CA ARG A 241 3.21 18.36 39.91
C ARG A 241 3.35 16.83 40.02
N GLY A 242 4.59 16.35 39.88
CA GLY A 242 4.92 14.93 40.05
C GLY A 242 4.54 14.01 38.87
N ARG A 243 3.85 14.47 37.83
CA ARG A 243 3.58 13.66 36.62
C ARG A 243 4.72 13.80 35.64
N ARG A 244 5.57 12.77 35.51
CA ARG A 244 6.78 12.82 34.67
C ARG A 244 6.78 11.80 33.53
N THR A 245 5.78 10.94 33.48
CA THR A 245 5.73 9.82 32.52
C THR A 245 4.40 9.79 31.75
N LEU A 246 4.50 9.70 30.43
CA LEU A 246 3.40 9.33 29.53
C LEU A 246 3.39 7.81 29.41
N ARG A 247 2.34 7.19 29.95
CA ARG A 247 2.06 5.76 29.78
C ARG A 247 1.07 5.57 28.64
N LEU A 248 1.41 4.75 27.67
CA LEU A 248 0.54 4.31 26.58
C LEU A 248 0.18 2.85 26.83
N ASP A 249 -1.10 2.56 27.04
CA ASP A 249 -1.65 1.21 27.11
C ASP A 249 -2.36 0.90 25.78
N LEU A 250 -1.90 -0.14 25.11
CA LEU A 250 -2.37 -0.59 23.80
C LEU A 250 -3.10 -1.92 23.96
N ARG A 251 -4.23 -2.07 23.28
CA ARG A 251 -4.95 -3.34 23.17
C ARG A 251 -5.47 -3.54 21.74
N ALA A 252 -5.16 -4.70 21.16
CA ALA A 252 -5.74 -5.19 19.91
C ALA A 252 -6.63 -6.40 20.18
N SER A 253 -7.65 -6.65 19.36
CA SER A 253 -8.47 -7.87 19.46
C SER A 253 -7.75 -9.12 18.97
N HIS A 254 -6.75 -8.99 18.09
CA HIS A 254 -6.00 -10.12 17.53
C HIS A 254 -4.50 -9.79 17.41
N ALA A 255 -3.68 -10.37 18.28
CA ALA A 255 -2.26 -10.01 18.38
C ALA A 255 -1.44 -10.41 17.13
N ALA A 256 -1.80 -11.52 16.48
CA ALA A 256 -1.08 -12.06 15.32
C ALA A 256 -1.04 -11.06 14.15
N TYR A 257 -2.15 -10.37 13.89
CA TYR A 257 -2.28 -9.40 12.80
C TYR A 257 -1.95 -7.96 13.19
N ALA A 258 -1.60 -7.72 14.46
CA ALA A 258 -1.43 -6.39 15.00
C ALA A 258 0.05 -6.02 15.05
N ARG A 259 0.43 -4.87 14.47
CA ARG A 259 1.77 -4.29 14.64
C ARG A 259 1.67 -2.86 15.15
N VAL A 260 2.59 -2.48 16.04
CA VAL A 260 2.63 -1.15 16.65
C VAL A 260 4.04 -0.56 16.56
N SER A 261 4.12 0.67 16.07
CA SER A 261 5.33 1.48 16.13
C SER A 261 5.07 2.78 16.87
N LEU A 262 5.99 3.14 17.75
CA LEU A 262 6.01 4.43 18.43
C LEU A 262 7.12 5.29 17.84
N LEU A 263 6.74 6.45 17.35
CA LEU A 263 7.60 7.42 16.71
C LEU A 263 7.71 8.63 17.64
N VAL A 264 8.77 8.65 18.46
CA VAL A 264 8.99 9.68 19.46
C VAL A 264 9.77 10.83 18.82
N HIS A 265 9.07 11.91 18.50
CA HIS A 265 9.69 13.15 18.05
C HIS A 265 10.23 13.90 19.26
N ARG A 266 11.55 13.99 19.36
CA ARG A 266 12.23 14.70 20.44
C ARG A 266 12.24 16.21 20.20
N ALA A 267 12.51 16.96 21.27
CA ALA A 267 12.59 18.42 21.20
C ALA A 267 13.80 18.90 20.37
N ASP A 268 14.88 18.11 20.32
CA ASP A 268 16.09 18.35 19.51
C ASP A 268 15.91 18.08 17.99
N GLY A 269 14.70 17.74 17.55
CA GLY A 269 14.39 17.40 16.16
C GLY A 269 14.64 15.93 15.78
N SER A 270 15.33 15.15 16.62
CA SER A 270 15.57 13.73 16.37
C SER A 270 14.28 12.89 16.49
N LEU A 271 14.25 11.78 15.76
CA LEU A 271 13.15 10.81 15.78
C LEU A 271 13.66 9.49 16.35
N ARG A 272 13.02 8.98 17.41
CA ARG A 272 13.26 7.62 17.92
C ARG A 272 12.11 6.71 17.53
N LEU A 273 12.41 5.67 16.76
CA LEU A 273 11.49 4.57 16.49
C LEU A 273 11.58 3.54 17.62
N ARG A 274 10.43 3.10 18.14
CA ARG A 274 10.30 1.95 19.03
C ARG A 274 9.18 1.05 18.52
N ARG A 275 9.52 -0.14 18.04
CA ARG A 275 8.55 -1.20 17.77
C ARG A 275 8.04 -1.76 19.10
N VAL A 276 6.74 -2.01 19.20
CA VAL A 276 6.10 -2.51 20.43
C VAL A 276 5.50 -3.87 20.16
N THR A 277 5.94 -4.86 20.92
CA THR A 277 5.42 -6.23 20.87
C THR A 277 4.20 -6.34 21.78
N LEU A 278 3.10 -6.86 21.24
CA LEU A 278 1.92 -7.21 22.03
C LEU A 278 2.10 -8.60 22.66
N ASP A 279 1.55 -8.79 23.86
CA ASP A 279 1.42 -10.11 24.46
C ASP A 279 0.39 -10.97 23.72
N ARG A 280 0.28 -12.26 24.11
CA ARG A 280 -0.70 -13.21 23.54
C ARG A 280 -2.16 -12.75 23.68
N LYS A 281 -2.45 -11.84 24.62
CA LYS A 281 -3.77 -11.25 24.88
C LYS A 281 -3.95 -9.92 24.12
N GLY A 282 -3.04 -9.58 23.20
CA GLY A 282 -3.07 -8.38 22.38
C GLY A 282 -2.75 -7.09 23.15
N ARG A 283 -2.10 -7.16 24.31
CA ARG A 283 -1.81 -5.98 25.17
C ARG A 283 -0.35 -5.58 25.10
N ALA A 284 -0.09 -4.28 25.18
CA ALA A 284 1.24 -3.77 25.48
C ALA A 284 1.17 -2.46 26.27
N THR A 285 2.25 -2.17 26.99
CA THR A 285 2.43 -0.88 27.65
C THR A 285 3.77 -0.28 27.22
N ALA A 286 3.76 1.01 26.89
CA ALA A 286 4.97 1.81 26.70
C ALA A 286 4.99 2.98 27.67
N ARG A 287 6.19 3.33 28.13
CA ARG A 287 6.45 4.50 28.97
C ARG A 287 7.42 5.42 28.25
N ILE A 288 7.07 6.71 28.21
CA ILE A 288 7.81 7.76 27.51
C ILE A 288 7.90 8.95 28.47
N PRO A 289 9.00 9.71 28.50
CA PRO A 289 9.06 10.94 29.30
C PRO A 289 7.93 11.89 28.93
N ALA A 290 7.13 12.30 29.91
CA ALA A 290 6.22 13.43 29.77
C ALA A 290 7.01 14.70 30.08
N SER A 291 7.71 15.23 29.08
CA SER A 291 8.49 16.45 29.22
C SER A 291 8.57 17.16 27.87
N ARG A 292 8.01 18.37 27.79
CA ARG A 292 8.05 19.17 26.55
C ARG A 292 9.48 19.55 26.14
N ALA A 293 10.40 19.61 27.10
CA ALA A 293 11.83 19.83 26.85
C ALA A 293 12.54 18.59 26.25
N LYS A 294 11.95 17.39 26.34
CA LYS A 294 12.54 16.15 25.81
C LYS A 294 11.77 15.57 24.62
N VAL A 295 10.44 15.67 24.65
CA VAL A 295 9.53 15.03 23.68
C VAL A 295 8.50 16.06 23.21
N ARG A 296 8.50 16.33 21.91
CA ARG A 296 7.56 17.24 21.25
C ARG A 296 6.21 16.58 21.03
N ARG A 297 6.22 15.35 20.50
CA ARG A 297 5.04 14.52 20.30
C ARG A 297 5.43 13.05 20.15
N VAL A 298 4.48 12.16 20.37
CA VAL A 298 4.61 10.73 20.04
C VAL A 298 3.59 10.41 18.98
N VAL A 299 4.02 9.79 17.88
CA VAL A 299 3.09 9.25 16.88
C VAL A 299 2.99 7.74 17.10
N VAL A 300 1.77 7.25 17.28
CA VAL A 300 1.46 5.82 17.46
C VAL A 300 0.90 5.30 16.14
N LEU A 301 1.68 4.50 15.43
CA LEU A 301 1.25 3.80 14.22
C LEU A 301 0.75 2.41 14.62
N THR A 302 -0.53 2.14 14.36
CA THR A 302 -1.14 0.81 14.50
C THR A 302 -1.48 0.27 13.13
N VAL A 303 -1.04 -0.95 12.83
CA VAL A 303 -1.20 -1.60 11.52
C VAL A 303 -1.96 -2.90 11.70
N HIS A 304 -2.93 -3.13 10.82
CA HIS A 304 -3.59 -4.41 10.66
C HIS A 304 -2.98 -5.12 9.44
N THR A 305 -2.23 -6.20 9.69
CA THR A 305 -1.42 -6.88 8.67
C THR A 305 -2.09 -8.13 8.11
N ALA A 306 -3.37 -8.36 8.37
CA ALA A 306 -4.03 -9.56 7.86
C ALA A 306 -4.15 -9.49 6.34
N ALA A 307 -3.49 -10.40 5.64
CA ALA A 307 -3.60 -10.60 4.20
C ALA A 307 -4.48 -11.81 3.85
N ASP A 308 -5.01 -12.48 4.87
CA ASP A 308 -5.80 -13.69 4.71
C ASP A 308 -7.25 -13.33 4.33
N HIS A 309 -7.76 -14.06 3.36
CA HIS A 309 -9.13 -14.00 2.86
C HIS A 309 -9.78 -15.37 3.01
N ARG A 310 -11.08 -15.39 3.27
CA ARG A 310 -11.90 -16.61 3.33
C ARG A 310 -12.66 -16.74 2.02
N ARG A 311 -13.01 -17.97 1.61
CA ARG A 311 -13.84 -18.19 0.40
C ARG A 311 -13.22 -17.56 -0.86
N CYS A 312 -11.90 -17.74 -1.05
CA CYS A 312 -11.23 -17.38 -2.30
C CYS A 312 -11.86 -18.11 -3.51
N GLY A 313 -11.74 -17.53 -4.70
CA GLY A 313 -12.45 -17.95 -5.91
C GLY A 313 -13.91 -17.46 -5.95
N GLY A 314 -14.26 -16.50 -5.08
CA GLY A 314 -15.55 -15.82 -5.09
C GLY A 314 -15.59 -14.66 -6.08
N ALA A 315 -16.65 -13.85 -6.00
CA ALA A 315 -16.85 -12.67 -6.85
C ALA A 315 -16.69 -11.34 -6.09
N SER A 316 -16.00 -11.35 -4.95
CA SER A 316 -15.72 -10.12 -4.22
C SER A 316 -14.67 -9.29 -5.00
N GLY A 317 -14.66 -7.97 -4.80
CA GLY A 317 -13.61 -7.10 -5.34
C GLY A 317 -12.34 -7.03 -4.48
N TRP A 318 -12.17 -7.93 -3.51
CA TRP A 318 -10.96 -8.05 -2.70
C TRP A 318 -10.01 -9.08 -3.29
N ALA A 319 -8.78 -9.14 -2.78
CA ALA A 319 -7.83 -10.16 -3.20
C ALA A 319 -8.41 -11.58 -3.06
N CYS A 320 -8.01 -12.46 -3.99
CA CYS A 320 -8.53 -13.77 -4.31
C CYS A 320 -10.05 -13.87 -4.58
N GLY A 321 -10.73 -12.75 -4.84
CA GLY A 321 -12.20 -12.69 -4.93
C GLY A 321 -12.93 -13.05 -3.63
N GLY A 322 -12.20 -13.13 -2.50
CA GLY A 322 -12.67 -13.67 -1.23
C GLY A 322 -13.10 -12.61 -0.20
N ASP A 323 -13.46 -13.05 1.00
CA ASP A 323 -13.86 -12.17 2.10
C ASP A 323 -12.72 -11.93 3.09
N PRO A 324 -12.37 -10.68 3.37
CA PRO A 324 -11.33 -10.39 4.35
C PRO A 324 -11.73 -10.87 5.75
N VAL A 325 -10.74 -11.16 6.60
CA VAL A 325 -10.93 -11.60 8.01
C VAL A 325 -11.59 -10.57 8.94
N GLY A 326 -12.09 -9.45 8.41
CA GLY A 326 -12.78 -8.40 9.15
C GLY A 326 -11.85 -7.32 9.69
N ALA A 327 -12.37 -6.44 10.55
CA ALA A 327 -11.60 -5.34 11.13
C ALA A 327 -10.97 -5.71 12.48
N LEU A 328 -9.74 -5.23 12.71
CA LEU A 328 -9.02 -5.33 13.97
C LEU A 328 -9.46 -4.21 14.91
N SER A 329 -10.05 -4.57 16.04
CA SER A 329 -10.43 -3.60 17.07
C SER A 329 -9.21 -3.16 17.88
N TRP A 330 -9.00 -1.85 17.96
CA TRP A 330 -7.90 -1.22 18.68
C TRP A 330 -8.40 -0.32 19.80
N ARG A 331 -7.65 -0.29 20.91
CA ARG A 331 -7.77 0.68 21.99
C ARG A 331 -6.40 1.20 22.38
N LEU A 332 -6.20 2.51 22.27
CA LEU A 332 -5.05 3.25 22.78
C LEU A 332 -5.51 4.10 23.97
N THR A 333 -4.94 3.87 25.14
CA THR A 333 -5.12 4.74 26.30
C THR A 333 -3.81 5.43 26.66
N ALA A 334 -3.79 6.75 26.59
CA ALA A 334 -2.69 7.58 27.07
C ALA A 334 -3.00 8.08 28.48
N ARG A 335 -2.02 8.04 29.39
CA ARG A 335 -2.15 8.51 30.79
C ARG A 335 -0.89 9.20 31.27
N LEU A 336 -1.04 10.28 32.02
CA LEU A 336 0.03 10.89 32.79
C LEU A 336 0.18 10.18 34.14
N VAL A 337 1.32 9.54 34.35
CA VAL A 337 1.65 8.83 35.60
C VAL A 337 2.84 9.51 36.28
N ARG A 338 3.04 9.16 37.56
CA ARG A 338 4.24 9.58 38.30
C ARG A 338 5.48 9.10 37.55
#